data_AF-A0A1Y5FGM1-F1
#
_entry.id   AF-A0A1Y5FGM1-F1
#
_cell.length_a   1.000
_cell.length_b   1.000
_cell.length_c   1.000
_cell.angle_alpha   90.00
_cell.angle_beta   90.00
_cell.angle_gamma   90.00
#
_symmetry.space_group_name_H-M   'P 1'
#
loop_
_entity.id
_entity.type
_entity.pdbx_description
1 polymer ?
#
loop_
_entity_poly.entity_id
_entity_poly.type
_entity_poly.pdbx_seq_one_letter_code
_entity_poly.pdbx_strand_id
1 'polypeptide(L)'
;MATKLLFSFLLLLNSLQAMQLECKDVLVDEPPFYVSDEYRQGNKVWENFRNFENSNIKDRYIPRGSVVFIDDELYEQSDAPSHRVPVRVLSVPNTKTEDMLKKTKSRSHDSLRTMVSGISGKKRVKRGDIGWMSKRSLKVSGKYTFTVAKDSPIYKTPNIDSSRNYYLKLEMDNGKYLAEYCCTPDTEPGEEVCVEKYKMKLINDDGDELSSSYVDLGQCSFLRDSFPIADKNFSSVREVLKSMKDESPSLKITDLEILPAHQRWRGTSPTVLRDELIKMPIEAGTRKGPFGSYHYRGDDKVNSDAYFKPKSLCVFTKVLKEWQKECTTPGCQVQFGDAFHPRSWKGHSTHGSGNCIDIRPLRKDDDETVNGLKYGWERYSYEKTKKFVELLSRAGGTKLYFNDPDVVKNTKAAYVGGHADHIHVCFPENEKKTQEVCENGIPSAK
;
A
#
# COMPACT_ATOMS: atom_id res chain seq x y z
N MET A 1 69.60 -14.81 -37.67
CA MET A 1 69.30 -14.11 -36.40
C MET A 1 68.04 -13.29 -36.62
N ALA A 2 66.90 -13.85 -36.20
CA ALA A 2 65.57 -13.35 -36.53
C ALA A 2 64.92 -12.72 -35.29
N THR A 3 64.96 -11.39 -35.22
CA THR A 3 64.25 -10.59 -34.22
C THR A 3 63.05 -9.91 -34.89
N LYS A 4 62.00 -10.71 -35.15
CA LYS A 4 60.66 -10.25 -35.53
C LYS A 4 59.66 -11.31 -35.09
N LEU A 5 59.19 -11.27 -33.84
CA LEU A 5 57.95 -11.93 -33.35
C LEU A 5 57.89 -11.84 -31.82
N LEU A 6 57.71 -10.64 -31.26
CA LEU A 6 57.43 -10.49 -29.82
C LEU A 6 56.74 -9.16 -29.51
N PHE A 7 55.78 -8.75 -30.34
CA PHE A 7 54.91 -7.60 -30.03
C PHE A 7 53.52 -7.72 -30.67
N SER A 8 52.99 -8.94 -30.75
CA SER A 8 51.62 -9.19 -31.24
C SER A 8 50.86 -10.24 -30.44
N PHE A 9 51.28 -10.55 -29.21
CA PHE A 9 50.64 -11.55 -28.34
C PHE A 9 50.33 -10.99 -26.95
N LEU A 10 49.79 -9.77 -26.90
CA LEU A 10 49.35 -9.10 -25.66
C LEU A 10 48.11 -8.22 -25.90
N LEU A 11 47.28 -8.62 -26.87
CA LEU A 11 46.06 -7.91 -27.26
C LEU A 11 44.82 -8.81 -27.38
N LEU A 12 44.88 -10.04 -26.88
CA LEU A 12 43.72 -10.94 -26.77
C LEU A 12 43.78 -11.62 -25.40
N LEU A 13 42.64 -11.69 -24.72
CA LEU A 13 42.41 -12.18 -23.34
C LEU A 13 42.42 -11.10 -22.25
N ASN A 14 41.66 -10.02 -22.47
CA ASN A 14 40.81 -9.47 -21.41
C ASN A 14 39.36 -9.46 -21.94
N SER A 15 38.88 -10.62 -22.35
CA SER A 15 37.45 -10.89 -22.29
C SER A 15 37.10 -10.87 -20.80
N LEU A 16 36.51 -9.78 -20.32
CA LEU A 16 35.63 -9.84 -19.17
C LEU A 16 34.60 -10.92 -19.49
N GLN A 17 34.81 -12.15 -19.03
CA GLN A 17 33.71 -13.07 -18.83
C GLN A 17 32.86 -12.40 -17.75
N ALA A 18 31.76 -11.79 -18.16
CA ALA A 18 30.61 -11.75 -17.27
C ALA A 18 30.38 -13.20 -16.88
N MET A 19 30.56 -13.55 -15.59
CA MET A 19 30.17 -14.87 -15.10
C MET A 19 28.72 -15.07 -15.52
N GLN A 20 28.49 -15.98 -16.47
CA GLN A 20 27.14 -16.40 -16.81
C GLN A 20 26.66 -17.22 -15.63
N LEU A 21 25.77 -16.63 -14.84
CA LEU A 21 25.04 -17.37 -13.82
C LEU A 21 24.15 -18.40 -14.54
N GLU A 22 24.16 -19.64 -14.08
CA GLU A 22 23.16 -20.62 -14.50
C GLU A 22 21.92 -20.46 -13.64
N CYS A 23 20.80 -20.09 -14.26
CA CYS A 23 19.53 -19.84 -13.58
C CYS A 23 18.56 -21.00 -13.78
N LYS A 24 17.88 -21.43 -12.70
CA LYS A 24 16.86 -22.48 -12.72
C LYS A 24 15.63 -22.04 -11.93
N ASP A 25 14.45 -22.22 -12.54
CA ASP A 25 13.17 -22.04 -11.87
C ASP A 25 12.98 -23.11 -10.79
N VAL A 26 12.51 -22.68 -9.62
CA VAL A 26 12.27 -23.51 -8.44
C VAL A 26 10.99 -23.08 -7.72
N LEU A 27 10.46 -24.01 -6.91
CA LEU A 27 9.39 -23.72 -5.95
C LEU A 27 9.97 -23.75 -4.55
N VAL A 28 9.89 -22.62 -3.85
CA VAL A 28 10.42 -22.47 -2.49
C VAL A 28 9.29 -22.31 -1.48
N ASP A 29 9.44 -22.91 -0.32
CA ASP A 29 8.44 -22.86 0.75
C ASP A 29 8.54 -21.57 1.58
N GLU A 30 9.71 -20.92 1.57
CA GLU A 30 9.99 -19.74 2.37
C GLU A 30 9.72 -18.45 1.59
N PRO A 31 9.12 -17.41 2.21
CA PRO A 31 8.92 -16.13 1.56
C PRO A 31 10.26 -15.38 1.42
N PRO A 32 10.39 -14.53 0.37
CA PRO A 32 11.63 -13.81 0.08
C PRO A 32 12.02 -12.75 1.09
N PHE A 33 11.08 -12.35 1.92
CA PHE A 33 11.29 -11.50 3.07
C PHE A 33 10.42 -12.03 4.18
N TYR A 34 10.95 -11.93 5.40
CA TYR A 34 10.10 -11.94 6.57
C TYR A 34 9.24 -10.69 6.49
N VAL A 35 8.02 -10.85 5.99
CA VAL A 35 6.91 -10.04 6.45
C VAL A 35 6.92 -10.20 7.96
N SER A 36 7.37 -9.18 8.66
CA SER A 36 7.52 -9.21 10.10
C SER A 36 6.15 -9.35 10.76
N ASP A 37 5.71 -10.58 11.00
CA ASP A 37 4.60 -10.83 11.91
C ASP A 37 5.10 -11.15 13.32
N GLU A 38 6.24 -11.84 13.50
CA GLU A 38 6.68 -12.16 14.87
C GLU A 38 8.05 -12.82 15.04
N TYR A 39 8.85 -13.01 13.99
CA TYR A 39 10.10 -13.75 14.15
C TYR A 39 11.14 -12.89 14.90
N ARG A 40 11.17 -13.06 16.24
CA ARG A 40 12.13 -12.53 17.24
C ARG A 40 11.90 -11.13 17.83
N GLN A 41 10.79 -10.43 17.56
CA GLN A 41 10.68 -9.01 17.94
C GLN A 41 10.13 -8.68 19.34
N GLY A 42 9.59 -9.64 20.11
CA GLY A 42 9.17 -9.36 21.49
C GLY A 42 8.30 -8.08 21.62
N ASN A 43 8.68 -7.13 22.48
CA ASN A 43 7.85 -5.98 22.88
C ASN A 43 7.99 -4.70 22.02
N LYS A 44 8.50 -4.76 20.78
CA LYS A 44 8.88 -3.56 19.99
C LYS A 44 8.02 -3.28 18.76
N VAL A 45 6.73 -3.59 18.82
CA VAL A 45 5.73 -3.34 17.74
C VAL A 45 5.66 -1.87 17.29
N TRP A 46 6.08 -0.92 18.13
CA TRP A 46 5.93 0.51 17.89
C TRP A 46 7.17 1.22 17.28
N GLU A 47 8.26 0.51 17.00
CA GLU A 47 9.53 1.16 16.60
C GLU A 47 9.70 1.40 15.07
N ASN A 48 8.73 1.03 14.23
CA ASN A 48 8.89 1.10 12.76
C ASN A 48 7.99 2.12 12.04
N PHE A 49 7.58 3.20 12.70
CA PHE A 49 6.87 4.29 12.02
C PHE A 49 7.83 5.42 11.67
N ARG A 50 8.11 5.62 10.37
CA ARG A 50 8.72 6.86 9.89
C ARG A 50 8.03 7.35 8.61
N ASN A 51 7.33 8.46 8.79
CA ASN A 51 6.80 9.37 7.78
C ASN A 51 7.95 9.98 6.94
N PHE A 52 7.79 10.07 5.60
CA PHE A 52 8.53 11.06 4.81
C PHE A 52 7.73 11.61 3.61
N GLU A 53 7.72 12.95 3.56
CA GLU A 53 7.16 13.80 2.53
C GLU A 53 7.83 13.63 1.14
N ASN A 54 7.01 13.85 0.10
CA ASN A 54 7.38 14.19 -1.28
C ASN A 54 8.35 13.25 -2.04
N SER A 55 7.82 12.18 -2.62
CA SER A 55 8.56 11.23 -3.49
C SER A 55 8.90 11.74 -4.90
N ASN A 56 8.44 12.93 -5.29
CA ASN A 56 8.68 13.54 -6.61
C ASN A 56 9.86 14.52 -6.66
N ILE A 57 10.78 14.48 -5.69
CA ILE A 57 11.87 15.46 -5.66
C ILE A 57 12.82 15.25 -6.84
N LYS A 58 12.87 16.31 -7.65
CA LYS A 58 13.59 16.46 -8.90
C LYS A 58 15.07 16.80 -8.62
N ASP A 59 15.73 16.19 -7.65
CA ASP A 59 16.99 16.75 -7.11
C ASP A 59 18.22 16.59 -7.98
N ARG A 60 18.21 15.65 -8.94
CA ARG A 60 19.41 15.33 -9.74
C ARG A 60 19.13 15.25 -11.24
N TYR A 61 20.16 15.50 -12.05
CA TYR A 61 20.10 15.34 -13.52
C TYR A 61 21.38 14.71 -14.08
N ILE A 62 21.21 13.98 -15.18
CA ILE A 62 22.29 13.41 -15.99
C ILE A 62 22.56 14.35 -17.17
N PRO A 63 23.80 14.87 -17.31
CA PRO A 63 24.14 15.79 -18.38
C PRO A 63 24.16 15.08 -19.73
N ARG A 64 23.80 15.81 -20.79
CA ARG A 64 23.92 15.39 -22.18
C ARG A 64 25.34 14.89 -22.47
N GLY A 65 25.45 13.82 -23.26
CA GLY A 65 26.74 13.22 -23.61
C GLY A 65 27.32 12.30 -22.54
N SER A 66 26.63 12.10 -21.41
CA SER A 66 26.95 11.03 -20.46
C SER A 66 26.73 9.66 -21.10
N VAL A 67 27.53 8.68 -20.68
CA VAL A 67 27.33 7.28 -21.03
C VAL A 67 26.69 6.57 -19.85
N VAL A 68 25.60 5.86 -20.11
CA VAL A 68 24.88 5.07 -19.12
C VAL A 68 24.78 3.62 -19.55
N PHE A 69 24.74 2.73 -18.57
CA PHE A 69 24.51 1.31 -18.74
C PHE A 69 23.12 0.95 -18.22
N ILE A 70 22.47 -0.01 -18.89
CA ILE A 70 21.14 -0.52 -18.55
C ILE A 70 21.24 -2.04 -18.64
N ASP A 71 20.71 -2.77 -17.68
CA ASP A 71 20.67 -4.23 -17.77
C ASP A 71 19.71 -4.66 -18.89
N ASP A 72 20.07 -5.74 -19.59
CA ASP A 72 19.40 -6.22 -20.80
C ASP A 72 17.95 -6.63 -20.54
N GLU A 73 17.71 -7.37 -19.45
CA GLU A 73 16.39 -7.76 -18.95
C GLU A 73 15.45 -6.56 -18.73
N LEU A 74 16.02 -5.37 -18.45
CA LEU A 74 15.27 -4.18 -18.05
C LEU A 74 15.08 -3.19 -19.22
N TYR A 75 15.91 -3.28 -20.26
CA TYR A 75 15.73 -2.46 -21.45
C TYR A 75 14.60 -2.97 -22.35
N GLU A 76 14.34 -4.27 -22.42
CA GLU A 76 13.35 -4.84 -23.36
C GLU A 76 11.90 -4.79 -22.85
N GLN A 77 11.64 -4.29 -21.64
CA GLN A 77 10.34 -4.35 -20.96
C GLN A 77 9.20 -3.53 -21.60
N SER A 78 9.48 -2.53 -22.43
CA SER A 78 8.43 -1.69 -23.05
C SER A 78 8.95 -0.79 -24.16
N ASP A 79 8.34 -0.81 -25.34
CA ASP A 79 8.72 0.08 -26.45
C ASP A 79 8.27 1.53 -26.28
N ALA A 80 7.53 1.86 -25.22
CA ALA A 80 7.02 3.19 -25.00
C ALA A 80 8.16 4.22 -24.80
N PRO A 81 8.24 5.31 -25.58
CA PRO A 81 9.32 6.30 -25.45
C PRO A 81 9.35 7.01 -24.08
N SER A 82 8.20 7.10 -23.42
CA SER A 82 8.05 7.68 -22.07
C SER A 82 8.47 6.72 -20.96
N HIS A 83 8.55 5.41 -21.23
CA HIS A 83 8.93 4.40 -20.25
C HIS A 83 10.29 4.73 -19.64
N ARG A 84 10.42 4.53 -18.32
CA ARG A 84 11.66 4.80 -17.62
C ARG A 84 12.39 3.49 -17.37
N VAL A 85 13.66 3.48 -17.73
CA VAL A 85 14.58 2.37 -17.56
C VAL A 85 15.59 2.72 -16.46
N PRO A 86 16.06 1.73 -15.69
CA PRO A 86 17.09 1.97 -14.70
C PRO A 86 18.42 2.21 -15.42
N VAL A 87 19.17 3.21 -14.97
CA VAL A 87 20.42 3.64 -15.57
C VAL A 87 21.51 3.72 -14.51
N ARG A 88 22.68 3.19 -14.84
CA ARG A 88 23.91 3.37 -14.08
C ARG A 88 24.85 4.28 -14.88
N VAL A 89 25.32 5.36 -14.25
CA VAL A 89 26.19 6.34 -14.91
C VAL A 89 27.61 5.80 -15.05
N LEU A 90 28.03 5.47 -16.27
CA LEU A 90 29.39 5.02 -16.58
C LEU A 90 30.37 6.18 -16.69
N SER A 91 29.93 7.28 -17.32
CA SER A 91 30.74 8.49 -17.46
C SER A 91 29.87 9.74 -17.55
N VAL A 92 30.42 10.86 -17.10
CA VAL A 92 29.85 12.20 -17.25
C VAL A 92 30.88 13.10 -17.96
N PRO A 93 30.45 14.09 -18.76
CA PRO A 93 31.36 15.03 -19.39
C PRO A 93 32.17 15.84 -18.37
N ASN A 94 33.37 16.26 -18.77
CA ASN A 94 34.30 17.01 -17.93
C ASN A 94 33.77 18.41 -17.58
N THR A 95 33.75 18.74 -16.29
CA THR A 95 33.25 20.01 -15.77
C THR A 95 34.10 21.21 -16.20
N LYS A 96 35.42 21.04 -16.39
CA LYS A 96 36.31 22.14 -16.82
C LYS A 96 35.94 22.69 -18.19
N THR A 97 35.65 21.80 -19.14
CA THR A 97 35.26 22.17 -20.50
C THR A 97 33.88 22.84 -20.52
N GLU A 98 32.94 22.32 -19.74
CA GLU A 98 31.59 22.90 -19.64
C GLU A 98 31.58 24.28 -18.98
N ASP A 99 32.36 24.49 -17.93
CA ASP A 99 32.42 25.79 -17.23
C ASP A 99 33.06 26.88 -18.11
N MET A 100 33.96 26.50 -19.00
CA MET A 100 34.45 27.40 -20.06
C MET A 100 33.35 27.72 -21.08
N LEU A 101 32.58 26.71 -21.49
CA LEU A 101 31.47 26.89 -22.44
C LEU A 101 30.31 27.70 -21.85
N LYS A 102 30.03 27.60 -20.54
CA LYS A 102 29.02 28.41 -19.83
C LYS A 102 29.34 29.90 -19.81
N LYS A 103 30.63 30.27 -19.91
CA LYS A 103 31.10 31.66 -19.95
C LYS A 103 31.02 32.29 -21.33
N THR A 104 30.69 31.52 -22.38
CA THR A 104 30.54 32.06 -23.74
C THR A 104 29.31 32.95 -23.85
N LYS A 105 29.45 34.11 -24.51
CA LYS A 105 28.33 35.03 -24.76
C LYS A 105 27.53 34.50 -25.96
N SER A 106 26.38 33.91 -25.70
CA SER A 106 25.41 33.60 -26.77
C SER A 106 23.97 33.76 -26.26
N ARG A 107 23.12 34.32 -27.12
CA ARG A 107 21.68 34.55 -26.89
C ARG A 107 20.80 33.61 -27.73
N SER A 108 21.41 32.70 -28.50
CA SER A 108 20.67 31.72 -29.32
C SER A 108 20.23 30.53 -28.46
N HIS A 109 19.02 30.04 -28.72
CA HIS A 109 18.46 28.84 -28.09
C HIS A 109 19.35 27.61 -28.34
N ASP A 110 20.02 27.54 -29.49
CA ASP A 110 20.89 26.43 -29.90
C ASP A 110 22.38 26.67 -29.59
N SER A 111 22.68 27.58 -28.66
CA SER A 111 24.06 27.90 -28.32
C SER A 111 24.77 26.76 -27.58
N LEU A 112 26.10 26.68 -27.75
CA LEU A 112 26.98 25.80 -26.98
C LEU A 112 26.78 25.96 -25.47
N ARG A 113 26.44 27.18 -25.01
CA ARG A 113 26.08 27.46 -23.62
C ARG A 113 24.83 26.71 -23.21
N THR A 114 23.75 26.78 -23.99
CA THR A 114 22.49 26.08 -23.70
C THR A 114 22.68 24.57 -23.58
N MET A 115 23.62 24.00 -24.36
CA MET A 115 23.93 22.56 -24.33
C MET A 115 24.67 22.07 -23.08
N VAL A 116 25.21 22.98 -22.26
CA VAL A 116 25.97 22.65 -21.03
C VAL A 116 25.41 23.31 -19.77
N SER A 117 24.25 23.99 -19.88
CA SER A 117 23.64 24.76 -18.78
C SER A 117 23.12 23.88 -17.64
N GLY A 118 22.84 22.61 -17.90
CA GLY A 118 22.19 21.73 -16.92
C GLY A 118 20.71 22.05 -16.74
N ILE A 119 20.09 21.40 -15.75
CA ILE A 119 18.70 21.66 -15.37
C ILE A 119 18.67 22.53 -14.11
N SER A 120 17.99 23.67 -14.17
CA SER A 120 17.87 24.61 -13.04
C SER A 120 17.33 23.92 -11.78
N GLY A 121 17.92 24.22 -10.63
CA GLY A 121 17.53 23.67 -9.32
C GLY A 121 17.93 22.21 -9.08
N LYS A 122 18.75 21.60 -9.95
CA LYS A 122 19.14 20.18 -9.84
C LYS A 122 20.65 19.99 -9.69
N LYS A 123 21.05 19.05 -8.83
CA LYS A 123 22.43 18.60 -8.65
C LYS A 123 22.86 17.67 -9.79
N ARG A 124 24.08 17.85 -10.30
CA ARG A 124 24.66 16.98 -11.34
C ARG A 124 25.02 15.62 -10.75
N VAL A 125 24.75 14.54 -11.49
CA VAL A 125 25.17 13.18 -11.10
C VAL A 125 26.68 12.97 -11.26
N LYS A 126 27.22 11.97 -10.55
CA LYS A 126 28.61 11.49 -10.64
C LYS A 126 28.65 10.10 -11.28
N ARG A 127 29.84 9.69 -11.72
CA ARG A 127 30.09 8.29 -12.13
C ARG A 127 29.69 7.35 -10.98
N GLY A 128 28.98 6.28 -11.30
CA GLY A 128 28.46 5.32 -10.32
C GLY A 128 27.08 5.66 -9.76
N ASP A 129 26.53 6.85 -10.02
CA ASP A 129 25.15 7.17 -9.62
C ASP A 129 24.15 6.27 -10.37
N ILE A 130 23.11 5.86 -9.66
CA ILE A 130 22.01 5.01 -10.15
C ILE A 130 20.69 5.78 -10.05
N GLY A 131 19.78 5.51 -10.98
CA GLY A 131 18.38 5.93 -10.92
C GLY A 131 17.65 5.61 -12.22
N TRP A 132 16.50 6.23 -12.45
CA TRP A 132 15.62 5.91 -13.58
C TRP A 132 15.62 7.06 -14.60
N MET A 133 15.62 6.72 -15.89
CA MET A 133 15.59 7.70 -16.98
C MET A 133 14.63 7.27 -18.08
N SER A 134 13.93 8.24 -18.68
CA SER A 134 13.04 7.98 -19.81
C SER A 134 13.79 7.52 -21.07
N LYS A 135 13.30 6.47 -21.74
CA LYS A 135 13.88 5.91 -22.97
C LYS A 135 14.11 6.95 -24.07
N ARG A 136 13.22 7.94 -24.21
CA ARG A 136 13.37 9.05 -25.18
C ARG A 136 14.64 9.88 -25.00
N SER A 137 15.30 9.80 -23.85
CA SER A 137 16.53 10.52 -23.56
C SER A 137 17.79 9.73 -23.91
N LEU A 138 17.65 8.48 -24.38
CA LEU A 138 18.74 7.56 -24.65
C LEU A 138 18.95 7.40 -26.16
N LYS A 139 20.22 7.31 -26.57
CA LYS A 139 20.64 6.90 -27.91
C LYS A 139 21.58 5.72 -27.79
N VAL A 140 21.34 4.68 -28.58
CA VAL A 140 22.18 3.46 -28.60
C VAL A 140 23.62 3.84 -28.96
N SER A 141 24.58 3.39 -28.15
CA SER A 141 26.01 3.65 -28.33
C SER A 141 26.85 2.36 -28.33
N GLY A 142 26.31 1.28 -27.75
CA GLY A 142 26.84 -0.08 -27.78
C GLY A 142 25.81 -1.07 -27.23
N LYS A 143 26.19 -2.34 -27.07
CA LYS A 143 25.31 -3.36 -26.46
C LYS A 143 24.97 -2.94 -25.01
N TYR A 144 23.69 -2.60 -24.79
CA TYR A 144 23.13 -2.08 -23.54
C TYR A 144 23.83 -0.84 -22.94
N THR A 145 24.54 -0.11 -23.79
CA THR A 145 25.24 1.13 -23.45
C THR A 145 24.65 2.26 -24.26
N PHE A 146 24.25 3.33 -23.58
CA PHE A 146 23.49 4.43 -24.17
C PHE A 146 24.14 5.77 -23.90
N THR A 147 24.11 6.65 -24.90
CA THR A 147 24.45 8.07 -24.73
C THR A 147 23.21 8.88 -24.39
N VAL A 148 23.32 9.75 -23.40
CA VAL A 148 22.24 10.67 -23.01
C VAL A 148 22.12 11.81 -24.03
N ALA A 149 21.00 11.87 -24.75
CA ALA A 149 20.80 12.78 -25.87
C ALA A 149 20.57 14.25 -25.46
N LYS A 150 20.05 14.47 -24.25
CA LYS A 150 19.77 15.80 -23.67
C LYS A 150 19.84 15.73 -22.15
N ASP A 151 20.12 16.87 -21.51
CA ASP A 151 20.09 16.98 -20.04
C ASP A 151 18.77 16.42 -19.52
N SER A 152 18.85 15.35 -18.72
CA SER A 152 17.69 14.56 -18.35
C SER A 152 17.61 14.40 -16.85
N PRO A 153 16.44 14.61 -16.24
CA PRO A 153 16.25 14.33 -14.83
C PRO A 153 16.46 12.83 -14.57
N ILE A 154 17.11 12.52 -13.45
CA ILE A 154 17.16 11.15 -12.93
C ILE A 154 16.07 11.01 -11.88
N TYR A 155 15.26 9.96 -12.00
CA TYR A 155 14.15 9.67 -11.11
C TYR A 155 14.54 8.57 -10.13
N LYS A 156 13.92 8.53 -8.95
CA LYS A 156 14.07 7.40 -8.03
C LYS A 156 13.17 6.20 -8.41
N THR A 157 12.21 6.39 -9.32
CA THR A 157 11.17 5.38 -9.61
C THR A 157 10.89 5.20 -11.12
N PRO A 158 10.41 4.00 -11.53
CA PRO A 158 10.19 3.57 -12.92
C PRO A 158 9.02 4.23 -13.68
N ASN A 159 8.58 5.43 -13.28
CA ASN A 159 7.38 6.13 -13.80
C ASN A 159 6.09 5.74 -13.05
N ILE A 160 6.16 5.75 -11.73
CA ILE A 160 5.03 5.52 -10.83
C ILE A 160 4.21 6.83 -10.76
N ASP A 161 2.93 6.77 -11.11
CA ASP A 161 1.98 7.86 -10.83
C ASP A 161 1.78 7.97 -9.32
N SER A 162 2.31 9.03 -8.72
CA SER A 162 2.25 9.24 -7.26
C SER A 162 0.83 9.42 -6.70
N SER A 163 -0.19 9.55 -7.55
CA SER A 163 -1.60 9.65 -7.14
C SER A 163 -2.28 8.28 -6.95
N ARG A 164 -1.65 7.18 -7.39
CA ARG A 164 -2.21 5.82 -7.32
C ARG A 164 -1.41 4.95 -6.37
N ASN A 165 -2.04 3.97 -5.73
CA ASN A 165 -1.29 2.93 -5.02
C ASN A 165 -0.87 1.84 -6.00
N TYR A 166 0.24 1.19 -5.67
CA TYR A 166 0.79 0.06 -6.40
C TYR A 166 1.09 -1.04 -5.41
N TYR A 167 0.79 -2.26 -5.81
CA TYR A 167 0.90 -3.45 -4.98
C TYR A 167 1.88 -4.41 -5.64
N LEU A 168 2.65 -5.11 -4.80
CA LEU A 168 3.53 -6.17 -5.25
C LEU A 168 2.92 -7.49 -4.81
N LYS A 169 2.68 -8.39 -5.75
CA LYS A 169 2.19 -9.74 -5.50
C LYS A 169 3.26 -10.75 -5.84
N LEU A 170 3.57 -11.64 -4.92
CA LEU A 170 4.44 -12.79 -5.17
C LEU A 170 3.64 -13.85 -5.94
N GLU A 171 4.24 -14.39 -7.00
CA GLU A 171 3.64 -15.49 -7.74
C GLU A 171 3.87 -16.80 -6.98
N MET A 172 2.79 -17.58 -6.85
CA MET A 172 2.79 -18.83 -6.10
C MET A 172 2.17 -19.94 -6.94
N ASP A 173 2.72 -21.15 -6.81
CA ASP A 173 2.16 -22.39 -7.35
C ASP A 173 2.06 -23.44 -6.24
N ASN A 174 0.89 -24.08 -6.09
CA ASN A 174 0.60 -25.08 -5.07
C ASN A 174 1.01 -24.68 -3.62
N GLY A 175 0.86 -23.39 -3.28
CA GLY A 175 1.20 -22.86 -1.95
C GLY A 175 2.69 -22.57 -1.73
N LYS A 176 3.53 -22.76 -2.77
CA LYS A 176 4.96 -22.43 -2.77
C LYS A 176 5.24 -21.20 -3.63
N TYR A 177 6.28 -20.46 -3.31
CA TYR A 177 6.69 -19.28 -4.08
C TYR A 177 7.50 -19.68 -5.32
N LEU A 178 7.21 -19.05 -6.45
CA LEU A 178 7.98 -19.24 -7.67
C LEU A 178 9.23 -18.35 -7.63
N ALA A 179 10.40 -18.98 -7.66
CA ALA A 179 11.70 -18.32 -7.60
C ALA A 179 12.64 -18.86 -8.68
N GLU A 180 13.72 -18.13 -8.93
CA GLU A 180 14.81 -18.48 -9.83
C GLU A 180 16.10 -18.48 -9.00
N TYR A 181 16.79 -19.62 -8.93
CA TYR A 181 18.14 -19.69 -8.37
C TYR A 181 19.16 -19.53 -9.48
N CYS A 182 19.96 -18.48 -9.38
CA CYS A 182 21.06 -18.19 -10.29
C CYS A 182 22.38 -18.42 -9.57
N CYS A 183 23.12 -19.48 -9.95
CA CYS A 183 24.36 -19.86 -9.30
C CYS A 183 25.56 -19.66 -10.23
N THR A 184 26.72 -19.38 -9.64
CA THR A 184 27.99 -19.35 -10.38
C THR A 184 28.36 -20.78 -10.82
N PRO A 185 28.74 -21.01 -12.09
CA PRO A 185 29.12 -22.34 -12.53
C PRO A 185 30.31 -22.86 -11.72
N ASP A 186 30.22 -24.10 -11.24
CA ASP A 186 31.22 -24.80 -10.42
C ASP A 186 32.61 -24.77 -11.08
N THR A 187 33.41 -23.73 -10.80
CA THR A 187 34.78 -23.64 -11.31
C THR A 187 35.83 -24.04 -10.27
N GLU A 188 35.53 -23.99 -8.96
CA GLU A 188 36.42 -24.49 -7.89
C GLU A 188 35.63 -25.00 -6.66
N PRO A 189 36.11 -26.04 -5.95
CA PRO A 189 35.44 -26.54 -4.76
C PRO A 189 35.64 -25.57 -3.60
N GLY A 190 34.61 -24.78 -3.26
CA GLY A 190 34.67 -23.95 -2.06
C GLY A 190 33.51 -23.01 -1.79
N GLU A 191 33.01 -22.25 -2.77
CA GLU A 191 31.95 -21.26 -2.53
C GLU A 191 31.07 -21.07 -3.78
N GLU A 192 30.02 -21.88 -3.92
CA GLU A 192 28.94 -21.61 -4.87
C GLU A 192 28.19 -20.36 -4.38
N VAL A 193 28.25 -19.27 -5.15
CA VAL A 193 27.48 -18.06 -4.84
C VAL A 193 26.19 -18.10 -5.65
N CYS A 194 25.11 -18.49 -4.98
CA CYS A 194 23.77 -18.45 -5.55
C CYS A 194 23.03 -17.17 -5.14
N VAL A 195 22.29 -16.60 -6.09
CA VAL A 195 21.34 -15.53 -5.86
C VAL A 195 19.93 -16.07 -6.13
N GLU A 196 19.02 -15.83 -5.20
CA GLU A 196 17.61 -16.20 -5.31
C GLU A 196 16.80 -14.98 -5.75
N LYS A 197 16.07 -15.09 -6.85
CA LYS A 197 15.17 -14.06 -7.36
C LYS A 197 13.74 -14.57 -7.31
N TYR A 198 12.79 -13.75 -6.88
CA TYR A 198 11.39 -14.17 -6.77
C TYR A 198 10.56 -13.58 -7.88
N LYS A 199 9.63 -14.37 -8.41
CA LYS A 199 8.71 -13.87 -9.43
C LYS A 199 7.64 -13.01 -8.79
N MET A 200 7.61 -11.75 -9.20
CA MET A 200 6.73 -10.72 -8.66
C MET A 200 5.88 -10.11 -9.76
N LYS A 201 4.67 -9.71 -9.40
CA LYS A 201 3.72 -8.96 -10.22
C LYS A 201 3.50 -7.59 -9.61
N LEU A 202 3.63 -6.55 -10.42
CA LEU A 202 3.22 -5.20 -10.08
C LEU A 202 1.75 -5.04 -10.44
N ILE A 203 0.92 -4.71 -9.46
CA ILE A 203 -0.53 -4.58 -9.58
C ILE A 203 -0.95 -3.15 -9.27
N ASN A 204 -1.91 -2.60 -10.02
CA ASN A 204 -2.45 -1.25 -9.78
C ASN A 204 -3.59 -1.23 -8.74
N ASP A 205 -4.11 -0.03 -8.46
CA ASP A 205 -5.31 0.20 -7.63
C ASP A 205 -6.57 -0.56 -8.05
N ASP A 206 -6.66 -0.97 -9.31
CA ASP A 206 -7.83 -1.67 -9.87
C ASP A 206 -7.68 -3.20 -9.81
N GLY A 207 -6.49 -3.70 -9.46
CA GLY A 207 -6.15 -5.13 -9.45
C GLY A 207 -5.56 -5.65 -10.75
N ASP A 208 -5.29 -4.78 -11.73
CA ASP A 208 -4.69 -5.18 -13.00
C ASP A 208 -3.18 -5.35 -12.86
N GLU A 209 -2.67 -6.40 -13.49
CA GLU A 209 -1.23 -6.65 -13.63
C GLU A 209 -0.62 -5.64 -14.62
N LEU A 210 0.38 -4.88 -14.17
CA LEU A 210 1.12 -3.92 -14.98
C LEU A 210 2.42 -4.49 -15.53
N SER A 211 3.05 -5.40 -14.79
CA SER A 211 4.34 -6.01 -15.13
C SER A 211 4.60 -7.23 -14.25
N SER A 212 5.38 -8.19 -14.76
CA SER A 212 5.89 -9.33 -14.00
C SER A 212 7.37 -9.54 -14.29
N SER A 213 8.16 -9.78 -13.25
CA SER A 213 9.61 -10.02 -13.37
C SER A 213 10.12 -10.82 -12.17
N TYR A 214 11.21 -11.54 -12.37
CA TYR A 214 12.02 -12.05 -11.26
C TYR A 214 12.82 -10.90 -10.66
N VAL A 215 12.81 -10.79 -9.33
CA VAL A 215 13.46 -9.70 -8.59
C VAL A 215 14.33 -10.28 -7.48
N ASP A 216 15.61 -9.91 -7.46
CA ASP A 216 16.50 -10.11 -6.32
C ASP A 216 16.16 -9.12 -5.22
N LEU A 217 15.58 -9.62 -4.12
CA LEU A 217 15.13 -8.79 -3.02
C LEU A 217 16.24 -8.43 -2.03
N GLY A 218 17.35 -9.18 -2.02
CA GLY A 218 18.55 -8.87 -1.22
C GLY A 218 19.25 -7.59 -1.69
N GLN A 219 19.12 -7.24 -2.97
CA GLN A 219 19.68 -6.02 -3.56
C GLN A 219 18.68 -4.85 -3.64
N CYS A 220 17.40 -5.09 -3.37
CA CYS A 220 16.34 -4.09 -3.55
C CYS A 220 15.98 -3.34 -2.26
N SER A 221 16.35 -2.06 -2.18
CA SER A 221 16.07 -1.22 -1.01
C SER A 221 14.62 -0.70 -0.90
N PHE A 222 13.75 -0.98 -1.88
CA PHE A 222 12.39 -0.41 -1.93
C PHE A 222 11.33 -1.17 -1.12
N LEU A 223 11.63 -2.39 -0.67
CA LEU A 223 10.73 -3.18 0.20
C LEU A 223 10.68 -2.69 1.66
N ARG A 224 11.54 -1.74 2.04
CA ARG A 224 11.62 -1.28 3.44
C ARG A 224 10.33 -0.63 3.95
N ASP A 225 9.46 -0.18 3.04
CA ASP A 225 8.18 0.49 3.34
C ASP A 225 6.96 -0.31 2.84
N SER A 226 7.12 -1.60 2.49
CA SER A 226 6.00 -2.45 2.06
C SER A 226 5.24 -3.02 3.25
N PHE A 227 3.91 -2.88 3.24
CA PHE A 227 3.03 -3.48 4.24
C PHE A 227 2.41 -4.77 3.68
N PRO A 228 2.50 -5.89 4.42
CA PRO A 228 1.85 -7.12 4.00
C PRO A 228 0.34 -7.00 4.09
N ILE A 229 -0.35 -7.65 3.16
CA ILE A 229 -1.78 -7.91 3.26
C ILE A 229 -1.99 -9.36 2.82
N ALA A 230 -2.79 -10.10 3.59
CA ALA A 230 -3.19 -11.44 3.18
C ALA A 230 -4.02 -11.37 1.87
N ASP A 231 -3.72 -12.25 0.90
CA ASP A 231 -4.36 -12.25 -0.42
C ASP A 231 -5.91 -12.31 -0.31
N LYS A 232 -6.41 -13.07 0.67
CA LYS A 232 -7.86 -13.19 1.00
C LYS A 232 -8.53 -11.87 1.41
N ASN A 233 -7.75 -10.90 1.90
CA ASN A 233 -8.22 -9.61 2.43
C ASN A 233 -7.96 -8.45 1.45
N PHE A 234 -7.10 -8.64 0.44
CA PHE A 234 -6.69 -7.59 -0.49
C PHE A 234 -7.86 -6.84 -1.12
N SER A 235 -8.86 -7.55 -1.63
CA SER A 235 -10.05 -6.93 -2.24
C SER A 235 -10.83 -6.05 -1.26
N SER A 236 -10.89 -6.46 0.01
CA SER A 236 -11.64 -5.75 1.05
C SER A 236 -10.92 -4.48 1.48
N VAL A 237 -9.59 -4.55 1.67
CA VAL A 237 -8.77 -3.36 1.95
C VAL A 237 -8.83 -2.36 0.81
N ARG A 238 -8.74 -2.86 -0.43
CA ARG A 238 -8.88 -2.03 -1.64
C ARG A 238 -10.23 -1.31 -1.68
N GLU A 239 -11.33 -2.00 -1.40
CA GLU A 239 -12.66 -1.39 -1.38
C GLU A 239 -12.86 -0.39 -0.23
N VAL A 240 -12.24 -0.61 0.93
CA VAL A 240 -12.18 0.38 2.02
C VAL A 240 -11.50 1.65 1.53
N LEU A 241 -10.28 1.54 1.01
CA LEU A 241 -9.50 2.67 0.49
C LEU A 241 -10.25 3.41 -0.62
N LYS A 242 -10.80 2.67 -1.60
CA LYS A 242 -11.59 3.23 -2.70
C LYS A 242 -12.81 4.01 -2.19
N SER A 243 -13.50 3.49 -1.17
CA SER A 243 -14.68 4.15 -0.62
C SER A 243 -14.31 5.46 0.08
N MET A 244 -13.24 5.44 0.87
CA MET A 244 -12.78 6.58 1.67
C MET A 244 -12.06 7.66 0.83
N LYS A 245 -11.50 7.30 -0.33
CA LYS A 245 -10.88 8.26 -1.26
C LYS A 245 -11.85 9.36 -1.72
N ASP A 246 -13.16 9.13 -1.67
CA ASP A 246 -14.17 10.15 -1.99
C ASP A 246 -14.11 11.35 -1.02
N GLU A 247 -13.77 11.13 0.26
CA GLU A 247 -13.61 12.20 1.25
C GLU A 247 -12.14 12.60 1.45
N SER A 248 -11.22 11.64 1.33
CA SER A 248 -9.79 11.84 1.52
C SER A 248 -9.00 11.31 0.32
N PRO A 249 -8.89 12.08 -0.79
CA PRO A 249 -8.23 11.62 -2.01
C PRO A 249 -6.76 11.22 -1.82
N SER A 250 -6.12 11.75 -0.78
CA SER A 250 -4.72 11.43 -0.42
C SER A 250 -4.57 10.19 0.44
N LEU A 251 -5.65 9.53 0.87
CA LEU A 251 -5.61 8.35 1.73
C LEU A 251 -4.90 7.19 1.04
N LYS A 252 -3.90 6.65 1.71
CA LYS A 252 -3.09 5.52 1.29
C LYS A 252 -3.24 4.35 2.25
N ILE A 253 -2.83 3.18 1.77
CA ILE A 253 -2.72 1.98 2.59
C ILE A 253 -1.86 2.19 3.86
N THR A 254 -0.81 3.02 3.76
CA THR A 254 0.09 3.35 4.88
C THR A 254 -0.55 4.22 5.95
N ASP A 255 -1.69 4.84 5.64
CA ASP A 255 -2.46 5.64 6.59
C ASP A 255 -3.43 4.76 7.40
N LEU A 256 -3.58 3.48 7.03
CA LEU A 256 -4.37 2.51 7.78
C LEU A 256 -3.53 1.87 8.89
N GLU A 257 -4.10 1.80 10.09
CA GLU A 257 -3.53 1.02 11.19
C GLU A 257 -4.03 -0.43 11.03
N ILE A 258 -3.14 -1.32 10.57
CA ILE A 258 -3.43 -2.74 10.32
C ILE A 258 -2.72 -3.58 11.38
N LEU A 259 -3.49 -4.43 12.05
CA LEU A 259 -2.99 -5.46 12.95
C LEU A 259 -2.89 -6.78 12.14
N PRO A 260 -1.69 -7.32 11.92
CA PRO A 260 -1.53 -8.60 11.23
C PRO A 260 -2.20 -9.75 11.99
N ALA A 261 -2.43 -10.86 11.29
CA ALA A 261 -2.93 -12.07 11.91
C ALA A 261 -1.92 -12.65 12.92
N HIS A 262 -2.37 -13.58 13.76
CA HIS A 262 -1.52 -14.40 14.64
C HIS A 262 -0.75 -13.70 15.77
N GLN A 263 -1.13 -12.47 16.16
CA GLN A 263 -0.45 -11.72 17.24
C GLN A 263 -0.44 -12.44 18.61
N ARG A 264 0.74 -12.55 19.21
CA ARG A 264 1.02 -13.01 20.58
C ARG A 264 1.35 -11.83 21.49
N TRP A 265 0.48 -11.58 22.47
CA TRP A 265 0.70 -10.54 23.48
C TRP A 265 1.43 -11.13 24.71
N ARG A 266 2.45 -10.43 25.20
CA ARG A 266 3.18 -10.83 26.42
C ARG A 266 2.20 -10.96 27.59
N GLY A 267 2.14 -12.15 28.21
CA GLY A 267 1.25 -12.44 29.34
C GLY A 267 -0.12 -13.02 28.96
N THR A 268 -0.36 -13.33 27.68
CA THR A 268 -1.57 -14.04 27.25
C THR A 268 -1.27 -15.51 26.97
N SER A 269 -2.14 -16.42 27.42
CA SER A 269 -2.06 -17.84 27.06
C SER A 269 -2.31 -18.00 25.55
N PRO A 270 -1.50 -18.80 24.84
CA PRO A 270 -1.63 -18.97 23.39
C PRO A 270 -2.83 -19.86 23.11
N THR A 271 -3.95 -19.32 22.61
CA THR A 271 -5.04 -20.22 22.19
C THR A 271 -6.01 -19.70 21.13
N VAL A 272 -5.89 -18.48 20.60
CA VAL A 272 -6.69 -18.09 19.44
C VAL A 272 -5.86 -17.25 18.49
N LEU A 273 -5.53 -17.83 17.34
CA LEU A 273 -5.02 -17.11 16.19
C LEU A 273 -6.06 -16.03 15.86
N ARG A 274 -5.69 -14.76 16.04
CA ARG A 274 -6.56 -13.64 15.64
C ARG A 274 -6.39 -13.42 14.15
N ASP A 275 -7.50 -13.20 13.47
CA ASP A 275 -7.48 -12.73 12.09
C ASP A 275 -6.90 -11.31 12.02
N GLU A 276 -6.44 -10.92 10.84
CA GLU A 276 -6.02 -9.55 10.53
C GLU A 276 -7.16 -8.57 10.86
N LEU A 277 -6.84 -7.45 11.50
CA LEU A 277 -7.78 -6.39 11.83
C LEU A 277 -7.30 -5.06 11.28
N ILE A 278 -8.23 -4.19 10.91
CA ILE A 278 -7.97 -2.84 10.44
C ILE A 278 -8.73 -1.89 11.33
N LYS A 279 -8.03 -0.85 11.81
CA LYS A 279 -8.67 0.21 12.56
C LYS A 279 -9.45 1.11 11.62
N MET A 280 -10.66 1.48 12.02
CA MET A 280 -11.38 2.56 11.35
C MET A 280 -10.52 3.84 11.40
N PRO A 281 -10.28 4.51 10.27
CA PRO A 281 -9.61 5.81 10.27
C PRO A 281 -10.42 6.82 11.08
N ILE A 282 -9.86 7.27 12.19
CA ILE A 282 -10.46 8.25 13.09
C ILE A 282 -9.47 9.41 13.23
N GLU A 283 -9.93 10.62 12.96
CA GLU A 283 -9.11 11.82 13.06
C GLU A 283 -8.67 12.04 14.52
N ALA A 284 -7.36 12.17 14.71
CA ALA A 284 -6.76 12.38 16.02
C ALA A 284 -7.26 13.70 16.63
N GLY A 285 -7.69 13.65 17.89
CA GLY A 285 -8.15 14.83 18.64
C GLY A 285 -9.62 15.22 18.42
N THR A 286 -10.20 14.95 17.25
CA THR A 286 -11.61 15.29 16.95
C THR A 286 -12.56 14.11 17.07
N ARG A 287 -12.05 12.86 16.99
CA ARG A 287 -12.83 11.61 17.00
C ARG A 287 -13.79 11.47 15.81
N LYS A 288 -13.62 12.30 14.78
CA LYS A 288 -14.40 12.22 13.54
C LYS A 288 -13.95 10.98 12.75
N GLY A 289 -14.92 10.17 12.36
CA GLY A 289 -14.72 9.06 11.44
C GLY A 289 -15.15 9.44 10.02
N PRO A 290 -15.11 8.48 9.09
CA PRO A 290 -15.50 8.70 7.69
C PRO A 290 -16.99 9.04 7.56
N PHE A 291 -17.36 9.72 6.48
CA PHE A 291 -18.73 10.07 6.10
C PHE A 291 -19.51 10.82 7.18
N GLY A 292 -18.82 11.74 7.85
CA GLY A 292 -19.38 12.55 8.95
C GLY A 292 -19.72 11.77 10.22
N SER A 293 -19.28 10.51 10.31
CA SER A 293 -19.46 9.69 11.51
C SER A 293 -18.60 10.16 12.69
N TYR A 294 -18.91 9.66 13.88
CA TYR A 294 -18.22 10.05 15.10
C TYR A 294 -17.99 8.83 15.99
N HIS A 295 -16.75 8.64 16.45
CA HIS A 295 -16.45 7.59 17.41
C HIS A 295 -16.78 8.06 18.83
N TYR A 296 -17.89 7.60 19.43
CA TYR A 296 -18.35 8.08 20.74
C TYR A 296 -17.61 7.42 21.90
N ARG A 297 -17.70 8.05 23.09
CA ARG A 297 -16.88 7.73 24.26
C ARG A 297 -17.54 6.68 25.16
N GLY A 298 -16.72 5.81 25.77
CA GLY A 298 -17.03 5.02 26.98
C GLY A 298 -15.87 5.00 27.98
N ASP A 299 -14.67 4.64 27.53
CA ASP A 299 -13.59 4.19 28.43
C ASP A 299 -12.18 4.16 27.78
N ASP A 300 -12.08 4.33 26.45
CA ASP A 300 -10.82 4.23 25.72
C ASP A 300 -10.34 5.56 25.09
N LYS A 301 -9.11 5.95 25.40
CA LYS A 301 -8.47 7.20 24.92
C LYS A 301 -7.74 7.04 23.59
N VAL A 302 -7.45 5.82 23.14
CA VAL A 302 -6.67 5.54 21.92
C VAL A 302 -7.50 4.90 20.80
N ASN A 303 -8.82 4.78 21.02
CA ASN A 303 -9.77 4.08 20.13
C ASN A 303 -9.30 2.64 19.84
N SER A 304 -8.76 1.94 20.84
CA SER A 304 -8.32 0.54 20.71
C SER A 304 -9.47 -0.45 20.52
N ASP A 305 -10.69 0.06 20.60
CA ASP A 305 -11.95 -0.63 20.35
C ASP A 305 -12.47 -0.52 18.91
N ALA A 306 -11.91 0.37 18.09
CA ALA A 306 -12.36 0.67 16.73
C ALA A 306 -11.71 -0.24 15.66
N TYR A 307 -11.40 -1.48 16.00
CA TYR A 307 -10.82 -2.47 15.08
C TYR A 307 -11.87 -3.41 14.51
N PHE A 308 -11.70 -3.74 13.24
CA PHE A 308 -12.64 -4.54 12.47
C PHE A 308 -11.87 -5.56 11.65
N LYS A 309 -12.51 -6.70 11.34
CA LYS A 309 -12.01 -7.50 10.23
C LYS A 309 -12.19 -6.74 8.90
N PRO A 310 -11.32 -6.95 7.89
CA PRO A 310 -11.33 -6.18 6.66
C PRO A 310 -12.67 -6.11 5.93
N LYS A 311 -13.41 -7.23 5.80
CA LYS A 311 -14.72 -7.22 5.14
C LYS A 311 -15.79 -6.51 5.98
N SER A 312 -15.73 -6.65 7.30
CA SER A 312 -16.65 -5.97 8.23
C SER A 312 -16.48 -4.46 8.15
N LEU A 313 -15.22 -3.98 8.14
CA LEU A 313 -14.89 -2.57 7.93
C LEU A 313 -15.40 -2.07 6.58
N CYS A 314 -15.16 -2.84 5.52
CA CYS A 314 -15.60 -2.53 4.17
C CYS A 314 -17.12 -2.29 4.13
N VAL A 315 -17.92 -3.24 4.64
CA VAL A 315 -19.39 -3.09 4.67
C VAL A 315 -19.83 -1.89 5.50
N PHE A 316 -19.26 -1.71 6.70
CA PHE A 316 -19.64 -0.59 7.54
C PHE A 316 -19.27 0.77 6.91
N THR A 317 -18.14 0.85 6.21
CA THR A 317 -17.76 2.02 5.41
C THR A 317 -18.80 2.32 4.32
N LYS A 318 -19.32 1.29 3.64
CA LYS A 318 -20.40 1.47 2.64
C LYS A 318 -21.72 1.92 3.30
N VAL A 319 -22.05 1.41 4.50
CA VAL A 319 -23.23 1.86 5.28
C VAL A 319 -23.14 3.34 5.60
N LEU A 320 -22.00 3.79 6.14
CA LEU A 320 -21.79 5.19 6.48
C LEU A 320 -21.92 6.09 5.25
N LYS A 321 -21.30 5.69 4.14
CA LYS A 321 -21.38 6.38 2.86
C LYS A 321 -22.81 6.48 2.33
N GLU A 322 -23.57 5.40 2.39
CA GLU A 322 -24.95 5.39 1.90
C GLU A 322 -25.87 6.22 2.80
N TRP A 323 -25.70 6.12 4.12
CA TRP A 323 -26.47 6.92 5.07
C TRP A 323 -26.26 8.42 4.89
N GLN A 324 -25.02 8.86 4.64
CA GLN A 324 -24.71 10.26 4.37
C GLN A 324 -25.48 10.80 3.15
N LYS A 325 -25.84 9.94 2.18
CA LYS A 325 -26.70 10.31 1.05
C LYS A 325 -28.19 10.30 1.42
N GLU A 326 -28.63 9.31 2.19
CA GLU A 326 -30.03 9.13 2.56
C GLU A 326 -30.52 10.13 3.63
N CYS A 327 -29.61 10.66 4.46
CA CYS A 327 -29.94 11.50 5.61
C CYS A 327 -29.09 12.79 5.61
N THR A 328 -29.68 13.88 5.12
CA THR A 328 -29.03 15.20 5.01
C THR A 328 -29.55 16.25 6.00
N THR A 329 -30.48 15.86 6.87
CA THR A 329 -31.05 16.73 7.91
C THR A 329 -30.20 16.75 9.18
N PRO A 330 -30.35 17.72 10.09
CA PRO A 330 -29.70 17.67 11.40
C PRO A 330 -29.98 16.36 12.13
N GLY A 331 -29.05 15.83 12.93
CA GLY A 331 -29.18 14.59 13.71
C GLY A 331 -28.91 13.29 12.94
N CYS A 332 -28.37 13.40 11.72
CA CYS A 332 -27.99 12.25 10.90
C CYS A 332 -26.61 11.67 11.22
N GLN A 333 -25.81 12.31 12.09
CA GLN A 333 -24.49 11.80 12.46
C GLN A 333 -24.58 10.39 13.06
N VAL A 334 -23.91 9.43 12.42
CA VAL A 334 -23.75 8.07 12.95
C VAL A 334 -22.66 8.08 14.00
N GLN A 335 -23.05 7.80 15.25
CA GLN A 335 -22.11 7.67 16.34
C GLN A 335 -21.83 6.18 16.56
N PHE A 336 -20.60 5.71 16.39
CA PHE A 336 -20.20 4.32 16.62
C PHE A 336 -19.19 4.19 17.76
N GLY A 337 -19.15 3.03 18.40
CA GLY A 337 -18.25 2.72 19.51
C GLY A 337 -17.61 1.35 19.30
N ASP A 338 -17.69 0.50 20.32
CA ASP A 338 -17.09 -0.83 20.40
C ASP A 338 -17.26 -1.64 19.09
N ALA A 339 -16.15 -1.96 18.45
CA ALA A 339 -16.10 -2.87 17.30
C ALA A 339 -15.32 -4.16 17.62
N PHE A 340 -14.21 -3.99 18.32
CA PHE A 340 -13.40 -5.08 18.83
C PHE A 340 -12.93 -4.81 20.24
N HIS A 341 -13.10 -5.75 21.14
CA HIS A 341 -12.37 -5.74 22.39
C HIS A 341 -12.01 -7.17 22.81
N PRO A 342 -10.87 -7.39 23.52
CA PRO A 342 -10.51 -8.73 23.98
C PRO A 342 -11.57 -9.28 24.93
N ARG A 343 -11.76 -10.61 24.95
CA ARG A 343 -12.72 -11.28 25.84
C ARG A 343 -12.51 -10.98 27.33
N SER A 344 -11.29 -10.60 27.71
CA SER A 344 -10.93 -10.20 29.07
C SER A 344 -11.63 -8.92 29.55
N TRP A 345 -12.18 -8.11 28.64
CA TRP A 345 -12.86 -6.85 29.00
C TRP A 345 -14.27 -7.02 29.58
N LYS A 346 -14.82 -8.24 29.64
CA LYS A 346 -16.10 -8.61 30.31
C LYS A 346 -17.36 -7.79 29.91
N GLY A 347 -17.24 -6.79 29.03
CA GLY A 347 -18.29 -5.87 28.58
C GLY A 347 -19.29 -6.52 27.62
N HIS A 348 -18.89 -6.91 26.40
CA HIS A 348 -19.81 -7.49 25.41
C HIS A 348 -19.19 -8.69 24.66
N SER A 349 -19.64 -9.91 24.95
CA SER A 349 -18.97 -11.16 24.50
C SER A 349 -18.81 -11.33 22.97
N THR A 350 -19.56 -10.60 22.15
CA THR A 350 -19.60 -10.71 20.68
C THR A 350 -18.54 -9.87 19.94
N HIS A 351 -18.03 -8.80 20.56
CA HIS A 351 -17.06 -7.89 19.90
C HIS A 351 -15.65 -8.48 19.79
N GLY A 352 -15.32 -9.51 20.55
CA GLY A 352 -14.02 -10.21 20.42
C GLY A 352 -13.77 -10.87 19.05
N SER A 353 -14.75 -10.83 18.14
CA SER A 353 -14.61 -11.31 16.76
C SER A 353 -14.12 -10.25 15.76
N GLY A 354 -14.26 -8.96 16.06
CA GLY A 354 -14.01 -7.86 15.10
C GLY A 354 -15.03 -7.78 13.96
N ASN A 355 -16.15 -8.52 14.04
CA ASN A 355 -17.22 -8.48 13.04
C ASN A 355 -18.39 -7.60 13.44
N CYS A 356 -18.46 -7.19 14.69
CA CYS A 356 -19.63 -6.53 15.26
C CYS A 356 -19.30 -5.08 15.60
N ILE A 357 -20.33 -4.26 15.73
CA ILE A 357 -20.20 -2.86 16.10
C ILE A 357 -21.43 -2.40 16.87
N ASP A 358 -21.19 -1.55 17.87
CA ASP A 358 -22.24 -0.82 18.57
C ASP A 358 -22.37 0.61 18.02
N ILE A 359 -23.60 1.03 17.78
CA ILE A 359 -23.93 2.31 17.17
C ILE A 359 -24.99 3.01 18.03
N ARG A 360 -24.85 4.29 18.37
CA ARG A 360 -25.92 5.01 19.05
C ARG A 360 -27.15 5.12 18.16
N PRO A 361 -28.36 5.15 18.74
CA PRO A 361 -29.56 5.52 18.01
C PRO A 361 -29.42 6.95 17.44
N LEU A 362 -30.26 7.28 16.46
CA LEU A 362 -30.14 8.54 15.73
C LEU A 362 -30.89 9.66 16.47
N ARG A 363 -30.42 10.89 16.28
CA ARG A 363 -30.93 12.07 16.99
C ARG A 363 -31.94 12.85 16.16
N LYS A 364 -32.82 13.60 16.81
CA LYS A 364 -33.73 14.53 16.13
C LYS A 364 -32.97 15.69 15.50
N ASP A 365 -31.99 16.23 16.22
CA ASP A 365 -31.18 17.37 15.83
C ASP A 365 -29.68 17.08 16.02
N ASP A 366 -28.83 17.89 15.42
CA ASP A 366 -27.39 17.83 15.68
C ASP A 366 -27.12 18.26 17.11
N ASP A 367 -26.38 17.44 17.85
CA ASP A 367 -25.82 17.85 19.12
C ASP A 367 -24.44 17.22 19.31
N GLU A 368 -23.56 17.95 19.99
CA GLU A 368 -22.21 17.47 20.29
C GLU A 368 -22.17 16.59 21.56
N THR A 369 -23.34 16.18 22.08
CA THR A 369 -23.36 15.43 23.33
C THR A 369 -22.95 13.98 23.08
N VAL A 370 -21.74 13.67 23.52
CA VAL A 370 -21.16 12.32 23.50
C VAL A 370 -21.78 11.38 24.55
N ASN A 371 -22.65 11.89 25.41
CA ASN A 371 -23.38 11.11 26.39
C ASN A 371 -24.43 10.23 25.69
N GLY A 372 -24.63 9.01 26.23
CA GLY A 372 -25.50 8.00 25.64
C GLY A 372 -26.91 8.48 25.31
N LEU A 373 -27.55 7.84 24.33
CA LEU A 373 -28.89 8.16 23.85
C LEU A 373 -29.75 6.90 23.97
N LYS A 374 -30.81 6.96 24.78
CA LYS A 374 -31.80 5.87 24.90
C LYS A 374 -33.02 6.11 24.03
N TYR A 375 -33.64 5.04 23.55
CA TYR A 375 -34.97 5.15 22.95
C TYR A 375 -35.97 5.74 23.96
N GLY A 376 -36.91 6.55 23.47
CA GLY A 376 -37.90 7.26 24.31
C GLY A 376 -37.41 8.58 24.91
N TRP A 377 -36.13 8.94 24.78
CA TRP A 377 -35.65 10.27 25.16
C TRP A 377 -36.12 11.33 24.15
N GLU A 378 -36.29 12.58 24.60
CA GLU A 378 -36.81 13.64 23.73
C GLU A 378 -35.95 13.87 22.47
N ARG A 379 -34.63 13.75 22.62
CA ARG A 379 -33.61 13.89 21.57
C ARG A 379 -33.51 12.71 20.61
N TYR A 380 -34.14 11.59 20.90
CA TYR A 380 -34.13 10.39 20.06
C TYR A 380 -35.07 10.54 18.85
N SER A 381 -34.61 10.16 17.66
CA SER A 381 -35.43 10.11 16.46
C SER A 381 -35.77 8.67 16.09
N TYR A 382 -37.01 8.28 16.34
CA TYR A 382 -37.56 6.98 15.89
C TYR A 382 -37.40 6.79 14.38
N GLU A 383 -37.89 7.75 13.58
CA GLU A 383 -37.90 7.63 12.12
C GLU A 383 -36.51 7.45 11.52
N LYS A 384 -35.52 8.22 11.98
CA LYS A 384 -34.14 8.07 11.48
C LYS A 384 -33.52 6.76 11.95
N THR A 385 -33.78 6.37 13.19
CA THR A 385 -33.25 5.11 13.74
C THR A 385 -33.83 3.91 13.01
N LYS A 386 -35.13 3.90 12.76
CA LYS A 386 -35.79 2.86 11.96
C LYS A 386 -35.16 2.75 10.57
N LYS A 387 -35.05 3.87 9.84
CA LYS A 387 -34.42 3.90 8.51
C LYS A 387 -32.98 3.40 8.52
N PHE A 388 -32.21 3.80 9.53
CA PHE A 388 -30.82 3.36 9.66
C PHE A 388 -30.72 1.85 9.96
N VAL A 389 -31.61 1.32 10.82
CA VAL A 389 -31.70 -0.13 11.09
C VAL A 389 -32.10 -0.91 9.82
N GLU A 390 -32.99 -0.38 9.00
CA GLU A 390 -33.33 -0.96 7.69
C GLU A 390 -32.14 -0.95 6.74
N LEU A 391 -31.34 0.14 6.72
CA LEU A 391 -30.10 0.22 5.95
C LEU A 391 -29.08 -0.84 6.41
N LEU A 392 -28.87 -0.99 7.73
CA LEU A 392 -28.02 -2.03 8.30
C LEU A 392 -28.48 -3.43 7.87
N SER A 393 -29.80 -3.67 7.86
CA SER A 393 -30.35 -4.94 7.40
C SER A 393 -30.11 -5.18 5.90
N ARG A 394 -30.31 -4.17 5.05
CA ARG A 394 -30.02 -4.23 3.60
C ARG A 394 -28.54 -4.50 3.32
N ALA A 395 -27.65 -3.96 4.15
CA ALA A 395 -26.21 -4.18 4.10
C ALA A 395 -25.78 -5.59 4.55
N GLY A 396 -26.73 -6.47 4.93
CA GLY A 396 -26.43 -7.82 5.39
C GLY A 396 -26.14 -7.92 6.90
N GLY A 397 -26.58 -6.93 7.68
CA GLY A 397 -26.43 -6.94 9.13
C GLY A 397 -27.09 -8.17 9.75
N THR A 398 -26.28 -8.95 10.47
CA THR A 398 -26.70 -10.07 11.30
C THR A 398 -26.64 -9.65 12.77
N LYS A 399 -27.29 -10.42 13.66
CA LYS A 399 -27.36 -10.09 15.11
C LYS A 399 -27.75 -8.63 15.34
N LEU A 400 -28.73 -8.15 14.58
CA LEU A 400 -29.19 -6.78 14.62
C LEU A 400 -30.08 -6.61 15.86
N TYR A 401 -29.57 -5.97 16.92
CA TYR A 401 -30.27 -5.83 18.19
C TYR A 401 -30.51 -4.36 18.54
N PHE A 402 -31.74 -4.04 18.93
CA PHE A 402 -32.12 -2.75 19.46
C PHE A 402 -33.47 -2.87 20.18
N ASN A 403 -33.63 -2.20 21.32
CA ASN A 403 -34.78 -2.44 22.22
C ASN A 403 -35.96 -1.46 22.08
N ASP A 404 -35.93 -0.53 21.12
CA ASP A 404 -37.14 0.25 20.81
C ASP A 404 -38.24 -0.70 20.30
N PRO A 405 -39.37 -0.86 21.01
CA PRO A 405 -40.43 -1.78 20.63
C PRO A 405 -41.00 -1.51 19.24
N ASP A 406 -41.09 -0.24 18.84
CA ASP A 406 -41.62 0.13 17.53
C ASP A 406 -40.61 -0.20 16.42
N VAL A 407 -39.31 -0.06 16.67
CA VAL A 407 -38.28 -0.48 15.70
C VAL A 407 -38.25 -2.00 15.57
N VAL A 408 -38.32 -2.74 16.68
CA VAL A 408 -38.38 -4.21 16.66
C VAL A 408 -39.61 -4.71 15.90
N LYS A 409 -40.77 -4.08 16.12
CA LYS A 409 -42.01 -4.46 15.45
C LYS A 409 -41.97 -4.23 13.94
N ASN A 410 -41.27 -3.19 13.48
CA ASN A 410 -41.32 -2.72 12.10
C ASN A 410 -40.06 -3.03 11.27
N THR A 411 -39.05 -3.69 11.84
CA THR A 411 -37.77 -3.99 11.17
C THR A 411 -37.28 -5.40 11.50
N LYS A 412 -36.07 -5.75 11.04
CA LYS A 412 -35.43 -7.03 11.41
C LYS A 412 -34.64 -6.96 12.73
N ALA A 413 -34.66 -5.85 13.45
CA ALA A 413 -34.02 -5.77 14.75
C ALA A 413 -34.73 -6.68 15.76
N ALA A 414 -33.96 -7.33 16.62
CA ALA A 414 -34.49 -8.16 17.71
C ALA A 414 -34.23 -7.49 19.07
N TYR A 415 -35.13 -7.75 20.01
CA TYR A 415 -34.97 -7.33 21.40
C TYR A 415 -33.93 -8.22 22.10
N VAL A 416 -32.95 -7.60 22.75
CA VAL A 416 -31.97 -8.25 23.61
C VAL A 416 -31.66 -7.32 24.79
N GLY A 417 -31.75 -7.83 26.02
CA GLY A 417 -31.46 -7.02 27.22
C GLY A 417 -30.14 -6.25 27.11
N GLY A 418 -30.13 -4.97 27.52
CA GLY A 418 -28.97 -4.08 27.44
C GLY A 418 -28.94 -3.12 26.24
N HIS A 419 -29.66 -3.41 25.15
CA HIS A 419 -29.58 -2.66 23.89
C HIS A 419 -30.61 -1.51 23.79
N ALA A 420 -30.81 -0.78 24.89
CA ALA A 420 -31.75 0.35 24.92
C ALA A 420 -31.12 1.66 24.43
N ASP A 421 -29.79 1.74 24.45
CA ASP A 421 -29.03 2.95 24.16
C ASP A 421 -28.00 2.80 23.02
N HIS A 422 -28.03 1.64 22.35
CA HIS A 422 -27.20 1.32 21.20
C HIS A 422 -27.86 0.23 20.36
N ILE A 423 -27.55 0.24 19.07
CA ILE A 423 -27.84 -0.78 18.08
C ILE A 423 -26.59 -1.65 17.98
N HIS A 424 -26.73 -2.95 18.21
CA HIS A 424 -25.68 -3.92 17.93
C HIS A 424 -25.91 -4.53 16.55
N VAL A 425 -24.85 -4.69 15.76
CA VAL A 425 -24.92 -5.35 14.45
C VAL A 425 -23.60 -6.02 14.11
N CYS A 426 -23.65 -7.15 13.43
CA CYS A 426 -22.47 -7.87 12.95
C CYS A 426 -22.50 -8.08 11.43
N PHE A 427 -21.33 -8.00 10.80
CA PHE A 427 -21.10 -8.29 9.39
C PHE A 427 -20.05 -9.41 9.24
N PRO A 428 -20.40 -10.69 9.45
CA PRO A 428 -19.43 -11.78 9.42
C PRO A 428 -18.85 -11.99 8.01
N GLU A 429 -17.52 -12.13 7.91
CA GLU A 429 -16.81 -12.23 6.63
C GLU A 429 -17.17 -13.46 5.76
N ASN A 430 -17.72 -14.48 6.39
CA ASN A 430 -18.19 -15.71 5.76
C ASN A 430 -19.64 -15.61 5.24
N GLU A 431 -20.37 -14.56 5.58
CA GLU A 431 -21.73 -14.35 5.06
C GLU A 431 -21.69 -13.85 3.62
N LYS A 432 -22.43 -14.53 2.74
CA LYS A 432 -22.50 -14.17 1.31
C LYS A 432 -22.90 -12.72 1.11
N LYS A 433 -23.85 -12.22 1.91
CA LYS A 433 -24.34 -10.85 1.78
C LYS A 433 -23.29 -9.80 2.16
N THR A 434 -22.48 -10.08 3.18
CA THR A 434 -21.35 -9.22 3.58
C THR A 434 -20.32 -9.13 2.46
N GLN A 435 -20.01 -10.26 1.81
CA GLN A 435 -19.09 -10.29 0.67
C GLN A 435 -19.64 -9.47 -0.51
N GLU A 436 -20.89 -9.73 -0.91
CA GLU A 436 -21.57 -9.02 -1.99
C GLU A 436 -21.60 -7.50 -1.77
N VAL A 437 -21.92 -7.05 -0.55
CA VAL A 437 -22.04 -5.62 -0.21
C VAL A 437 -20.68 -4.93 -0.18
N CYS A 438 -19.65 -5.61 0.31
CA CYS A 438 -18.29 -5.05 0.26
C CYS A 438 -17.85 -4.80 -1.19
N GLU A 439 -18.08 -5.76 -2.07
CA GLU A 439 -17.66 -5.71 -3.47
C GLU A 439 -18.51 -4.76 -4.32
N ASN A 440 -19.84 -4.81 -4.16
CA ASN A 440 -20.78 -4.16 -5.09
C ASN A 440 -21.54 -2.98 -4.49
N GLY A 441 -21.41 -2.75 -3.18
CA GLY A 441 -22.19 -1.75 -2.46
C GLY A 441 -23.57 -2.25 -2.00
N ILE A 442 -24.32 -1.36 -1.35
CA ILE A 442 -25.62 -1.68 -0.77
C ILE A 442 -26.70 -1.54 -1.85
N PRO A 443 -27.59 -2.54 -2.04
CA PRO A 443 -28.69 -2.42 -2.98
C PRO A 443 -29.61 -1.24 -2.61
N SER A 444 -30.03 -0.48 -3.63
CA SER A 444 -31.02 0.59 -3.46
C SER A 444 -32.30 0.05 -2.82
N ALA A 445 -32.95 0.87 -1.99
CA ALA A 445 -34.25 0.54 -1.44
C ALA A 445 -35.23 0.37 -2.62
N LYS A 446 -36.00 -0.73 -2.60
CA LYS A 446 -37.07 -0.96 -3.57
C LYS A 446 -38.31 -0.15 -3.21
#